data_AF-A0A963ZW43-F1
#
_entry.id   AF-A0A963ZW43-F1
#
_cell.length_a   1.000
_cell.length_b   1.000
_cell.length_c   1.000
_cell.angle_alpha   90.00
_cell.angle_beta   90.00
_cell.angle_gamma   90.00
#
_symmetry.space_group_name_H-M   'P 1'
#
loop_
_entity.id
_entity.type
_entity.pdbx_description
1 polymer ?
#
loop_
_entity_poly.entity_id
_entity_poly.type
_entity_poly.pdbx_seq_one_letter_code
_entity_poly.pdbx_strand_id
1 'polypeptide(L)'
;MKIAKIGFLALLCLSAACLHAQEIRQNEKGEKILVFPDGSWQFFDDFMNGNTTANAPEQTATPYPTYKADVEPLDGEVAVTQEDVFRIAVRRSQLASQAAGIARKRAEKAKEARESLEKEWTDSQKSGKSSTFELKQIKNRVMAARQAEQDATLEAREAIREADKARQLTEKGMYVSDYNAQLKEQKQRAATDQSQSASVDRPYESVLPLTDNWAALGRKNNDLILNPPAAACITAFEGTDEATGQLRKDLQKQFLFTHTDERLRPFLKDKPYLRCEGYFSAVGGYRFLTLEFTFAYPNAREAYGFIEKGSVLTIKLLNGDFVNLRSGTMDQGRYDIDRDLLTYRVYYPVSRGQMNLLRQTEVDAIRVFWSSGYEEYEVYQLDFFINQIGCIN
;
A
#
# COMPACT_ATOMS: atom_id res chain seq x y z
N MET A 1 -17.30 13.93 -3.39
CA MET A 1 -17.24 13.14 -2.15
C MET A 1 -17.50 11.69 -2.54
N LYS A 2 -16.52 10.78 -2.41
CA LYS A 2 -16.27 10.02 -1.15
C LYS A 2 -17.62 9.41 -0.71
N ILE A 3 -17.85 8.10 -0.68
CA ILE A 3 -17.04 7.06 0.01
C ILE A 3 -17.48 5.65 -0.44
N ALA A 4 -16.50 4.76 -0.64
CA ALA A 4 -16.38 3.30 -0.42
C ALA A 4 -17.65 2.40 -0.46
N LYS A 5 -17.63 1.19 -1.03
CA LYS A 5 -16.82 0.00 -0.67
C LYS A 5 -16.79 -0.96 -1.86
N ILE A 6 -15.64 -1.33 -2.41
CA ILE A 6 -14.81 -2.51 -2.08
C ILE A 6 -15.62 -3.79 -1.88
N GLY A 7 -15.48 -4.68 -2.84
CA GLY A 7 -15.91 -6.07 -2.80
C GLY A 7 -15.73 -6.71 -4.18
N PHE A 8 -14.49 -6.78 -4.67
CA PHE A 8 -14.21 -7.59 -5.85
C PHE A 8 -12.97 -8.44 -5.62
N LEU A 9 -13.25 -9.71 -5.36
CA LEU A 9 -12.34 -10.83 -5.37
C LEU A 9 -12.69 -11.61 -6.65
N ALA A 10 -11.88 -11.47 -7.69
CA ALA A 10 -11.68 -12.47 -8.74
C ALA A 10 -10.73 -11.89 -9.79
N LEU A 11 -9.52 -12.43 -9.88
CA LEU A 11 -9.15 -13.36 -10.95
C LEU A 11 -7.64 -13.60 -10.87
N LEU A 12 -7.25 -14.68 -10.20
CA LEU A 12 -5.86 -15.11 -10.09
C LEU A 12 -5.73 -16.46 -10.79
N CYS A 13 -5.79 -16.42 -12.13
CA CYS A 13 -5.25 -17.49 -12.98
C CYS A 13 -3.75 -17.25 -13.13
N LEU A 14 -2.99 -17.55 -12.09
CA LEU A 14 -1.56 -17.84 -12.21
C LEU A 14 -1.34 -19.28 -11.77
N SER A 15 -0.68 -20.04 -12.63
CA SER A 15 0.04 -21.29 -12.34
C SER A 15 0.34 -21.45 -10.86
N ALA A 16 -0.33 -22.40 -10.22
CA ALA A 16 -0.09 -22.83 -8.86
C ALA A 16 1.34 -23.40 -8.77
N ALA A 17 2.33 -22.54 -8.58
CA ALA A 17 3.53 -22.94 -7.88
C ALA A 17 3.09 -23.10 -6.42
N CYS A 18 2.81 -24.35 -6.03
CA CYS A 18 2.50 -24.73 -4.66
C CYS A 18 3.43 -23.98 -3.69
N LEU A 19 2.88 -23.01 -2.96
CA LEU A 19 3.53 -22.43 -1.79
C LEU A 19 3.60 -23.55 -0.75
N HIS A 20 4.71 -24.28 -0.75
CA HIS A 20 4.90 -25.34 0.19
C HIS A 20 5.31 -24.73 1.54
N ALA A 21 4.30 -24.45 2.37
CA ALA A 21 4.49 -23.96 3.72
C ALA A 21 5.26 -24.98 4.56
N GLN A 22 6.32 -24.54 5.23
CA GLN A 22 7.02 -25.31 6.26
C GLN A 22 6.21 -25.26 7.55
N GLU A 23 6.03 -26.40 8.21
CA GLU A 23 5.15 -26.49 9.38
C GLU A 23 5.98 -26.80 10.64
N ILE A 24 5.78 -26.02 11.71
CA ILE A 24 6.36 -26.33 13.02
C ILE A 24 5.44 -27.32 13.73
N ARG A 25 5.98 -28.50 14.06
CA ARG A 25 5.28 -29.58 14.77
C ARG A 25 6.02 -29.94 16.06
N GLN A 26 5.41 -30.78 16.89
CA GLN A 26 6.07 -31.38 18.06
C GLN A 26 6.28 -32.88 17.83
N ASN A 27 7.45 -33.40 18.22
CA ASN A 27 7.74 -34.84 18.15
C ASN A 27 7.11 -35.60 19.35
N GLU A 28 7.24 -36.93 19.37
CA GLU A 28 6.72 -37.79 20.46
C GLU A 28 7.30 -37.48 21.85
N LYS A 29 8.43 -36.76 21.91
CA LYS A 29 9.09 -36.32 23.14
C LYS A 29 8.72 -34.89 23.57
N GLY A 30 7.87 -34.20 22.79
CA GLY A 30 7.41 -32.83 23.05
C GLY A 30 8.36 -31.73 22.56
N GLU A 31 9.41 -32.09 21.83
CA GLU A 31 10.38 -31.14 21.28
C GLU A 31 9.83 -30.54 19.98
N LYS A 32 10.06 -29.24 19.76
CA LYS A 32 9.60 -28.54 18.55
C LYS A 32 10.51 -28.87 17.38
N ILE A 33 9.93 -29.32 16.28
CA ILE A 33 10.60 -29.64 15.03
C ILE A 33 9.99 -28.85 13.88
N LEU A 34 10.83 -28.48 12.92
CA LEU A 34 10.40 -27.91 11.65
C LEU A 34 10.31 -29.05 10.62
N VAL A 35 9.14 -29.24 10.03
CA VAL A 35 8.90 -30.27 9.01
C VAL A 35 8.79 -29.59 7.65
N PHE A 36 9.63 -30.05 6.73
CA PHE A 36 9.68 -29.56 5.37
C PHE A 36 8.72 -30.34 4.44
N PRO A 37 8.37 -29.77 3.28
CA PRO A 37 7.37 -30.34 2.38
C PRO A 37 7.83 -31.58 1.61
N ASP A 38 9.13 -31.89 1.70
CA ASP A 38 9.80 -33.09 1.19
C ASP A 38 9.89 -34.20 2.26
N GLY A 39 9.38 -33.96 3.47
CA GLY A 39 9.42 -34.90 4.60
C GLY A 39 10.73 -34.87 5.39
N SER A 40 11.68 -34.01 5.03
CA SER A 40 12.84 -33.73 5.88
C SER A 40 12.42 -32.93 7.10
N TRP A 41 13.18 -33.01 8.19
CA TRP A 41 12.87 -32.29 9.42
C TRP A 41 14.13 -31.92 10.19
N GLN A 42 14.02 -30.91 11.05
CA GLN A 42 15.10 -30.47 11.93
C GLN A 42 14.55 -29.94 13.25
N PHE A 43 15.36 -29.93 14.30
CA PHE A 43 14.96 -29.31 15.57
C PHE A 43 14.85 -27.79 15.40
N PHE A 44 13.81 -27.22 16.01
CA PHE A 44 13.56 -25.79 15.92
C PHE A 44 14.67 -24.96 16.55
N ASP A 45 15.24 -25.43 17.68
CA ASP A 45 16.29 -24.71 18.39
C ASP A 45 17.62 -24.69 17.60
N ASP A 46 17.94 -25.79 16.89
CA ASP A 46 19.13 -25.86 16.03
C ASP A 46 19.03 -24.91 14.83
N PHE A 47 17.83 -24.80 14.26
CA PHE A 47 17.54 -23.83 13.20
C PHE A 47 17.71 -22.39 13.68
N MET A 48 17.22 -22.07 14.90
CA MET A 48 17.36 -20.74 15.50
C MET A 48 18.82 -20.39 15.82
N ASN A 49 19.66 -21.38 16.10
CA ASN A 49 21.08 -21.18 16.38
C ASN A 49 21.95 -21.09 15.12
N GLY A 50 21.35 -21.02 13.93
CA GLY A 50 22.04 -20.86 12.66
C GLY A 50 22.63 -22.16 12.10
N ASN A 51 22.29 -23.31 12.68
CA ASN A 51 22.62 -24.60 12.09
C ASN A 51 21.59 -24.92 10.98
N THR A 52 22.07 -25.10 9.76
CA THR A 52 21.23 -25.33 8.56
C THR A 52 21.27 -26.78 8.08
N THR A 53 21.87 -27.69 8.85
CA THR A 53 21.85 -29.11 8.54
C THR A 53 20.46 -29.70 8.88
N ALA A 54 19.57 -29.69 7.89
CA ALA A 54 18.35 -30.49 7.97
C ALA A 54 18.73 -31.98 7.96
N ASN A 55 18.14 -32.78 8.84
CA ASN A 55 18.37 -34.21 8.82
C ASN A 55 17.71 -34.76 7.54
N ALA A 56 18.54 -35.06 6.55
CA ALA A 56 18.10 -35.65 5.30
C ALA A 56 17.49 -37.04 5.57
N PRO A 57 16.47 -37.46 4.80
CA PRO A 57 15.84 -38.78 4.97
C PRO A 57 16.81 -39.97 4.79
N GLU A 58 18.04 -39.75 4.33
CA GLU A 58 19.10 -40.77 4.26
C GLU A 58 19.79 -41.04 5.61
N GLN A 59 19.67 -40.16 6.62
CA GLN A 59 20.32 -40.31 7.93
C GLN A 59 19.37 -40.75 9.06
N THR A 60 18.06 -40.72 8.81
CA THR A 60 17.03 -41.27 9.72
C THR A 60 16.08 -42.14 8.91
N ALA A 61 15.93 -43.41 9.28
CA ALA A 61 15.30 -44.47 8.49
C ALA A 61 13.81 -44.26 8.09
N THR A 62 13.16 -43.14 8.43
CA THR A 62 11.78 -42.83 8.02
C THR A 62 11.56 -41.32 7.85
N PRO A 63 11.10 -40.84 6.67
CA PRO A 63 10.71 -39.44 6.45
C PRO A 63 9.45 -39.06 7.26
N TYR A 64 9.31 -37.79 7.64
CA TYR A 64 8.18 -37.31 8.44
C TYR A 64 6.89 -37.19 7.57
N PRO A 65 5.72 -37.70 8.01
CA PRO A 65 4.53 -37.72 7.17
C PRO A 65 3.92 -36.32 6.95
N THR A 66 3.82 -35.90 5.68
CA THR A 66 3.15 -34.66 5.24
C THR A 66 1.93 -34.97 4.38
N TYR A 67 0.78 -34.36 4.69
CA TYR A 67 -0.46 -34.49 3.90
C TYR A 67 -0.59 -33.32 2.93
N LYS A 68 -0.69 -33.59 1.63
CA LYS A 68 -0.97 -32.61 0.58
C LYS A 68 -2.34 -32.91 -0.01
N ALA A 69 -3.35 -32.09 0.30
CA ALA A 69 -4.63 -32.13 -0.38
C ALA A 69 -4.80 -30.86 -1.21
N ASP A 70 -5.05 -31.03 -2.50
CA ASP A 70 -5.46 -29.94 -3.38
C ASP A 70 -6.96 -29.71 -3.19
N VAL A 71 -7.34 -28.53 -2.71
CA VAL A 71 -8.74 -28.11 -2.64
C VAL A 71 -9.07 -27.45 -3.97
N GLU A 72 -9.79 -28.14 -4.84
CA GLU A 72 -10.31 -27.54 -6.06
C GLU A 72 -11.32 -26.43 -5.70
N PRO A 73 -11.20 -25.22 -6.29
CA PRO A 73 -12.19 -24.17 -6.09
C PRO A 73 -13.55 -24.66 -6.61
N LEU A 74 -14.62 -24.42 -5.84
CA LEU A 74 -15.98 -24.78 -6.25
C LEU A 74 -16.32 -24.12 -7.59
N ASP A 75 -16.43 -24.92 -8.66
CA ASP A 75 -16.94 -24.46 -9.95
C ASP A 75 -18.46 -24.30 -9.88
N GLY A 76 -18.92 -23.05 -9.97
CA GLY A 76 -20.33 -22.73 -10.14
C GLY A 76 -20.70 -21.30 -9.79
N GLU A 77 -21.52 -20.66 -10.64
CA GLU A 77 -22.28 -19.48 -10.23
C GLU A 77 -23.23 -19.90 -9.10
N VAL A 78 -22.95 -19.48 -7.87
CA VAL A 78 -23.90 -19.67 -6.75
C VAL A 78 -25.13 -18.84 -7.09
N ALA A 79 -26.20 -19.51 -7.54
CA ALA A 79 -27.46 -18.86 -7.87
C ALA A 79 -28.05 -18.23 -6.61
N VAL A 80 -27.98 -16.90 -6.51
CA VAL A 80 -28.53 -16.13 -5.39
C VAL A 80 -30.05 -16.34 -5.35
N THR A 81 -30.54 -16.99 -4.30
CA THR A 81 -31.98 -17.27 -4.14
C THR A 81 -32.72 -16.03 -3.66
N GLN A 82 -34.05 -15.99 -3.82
CA GLN A 82 -34.87 -14.89 -3.29
C GLN A 82 -34.75 -14.75 -1.77
N GLU A 83 -34.60 -15.87 -1.06
CA GLU A 83 -34.35 -15.90 0.38
C GLU A 83 -33.02 -15.24 0.74
N ASP A 84 -31.98 -15.43 -0.07
CA ASP A 84 -30.69 -14.75 0.11
C ASP A 84 -30.83 -13.24 -0.04
N VAL A 85 -31.54 -12.78 -1.07
CA VAL A 85 -31.79 -11.34 -1.28
C VAL A 85 -32.58 -10.74 -0.12
N PHE A 86 -33.56 -11.47 0.41
CA PHE A 86 -34.32 -11.04 1.58
C PHE A 86 -33.42 -10.94 2.82
N ARG A 87 -32.59 -11.95 3.12
CA ARG A 87 -31.64 -11.93 4.23
C ARG A 87 -30.65 -10.78 4.12
N ILE A 88 -30.14 -10.50 2.91
CA ILE A 88 -29.27 -9.36 2.63
C ILE A 88 -30.00 -8.05 2.90
N ALA A 89 -31.25 -7.90 2.45
CA ALA A 89 -32.04 -6.69 2.65
C ALA A 89 -32.33 -6.43 4.14
N VAL A 90 -32.73 -7.47 4.90
CA VAL A 90 -32.92 -7.39 6.35
C VAL A 90 -31.63 -6.99 7.05
N ARG A 91 -30.51 -7.60 6.69
CA ARG A 91 -29.20 -7.27 7.26
C ARG A 91 -28.80 -5.83 6.96
N ARG A 92 -29.01 -5.36 5.73
CA ARG A 92 -28.74 -3.98 5.33
C ARG A 92 -29.59 -2.99 6.12
N SER A 93 -30.88 -3.28 6.31
CA SER A 93 -31.79 -2.46 7.12
C SER A 93 -31.35 -2.36 8.59
N GLN A 94 -30.92 -3.48 9.19
CA GLN A 94 -30.35 -3.49 10.54
C GLN A 94 -29.08 -2.64 10.65
N LEU A 95 -28.14 -2.81 9.71
CA LEU A 95 -26.88 -2.05 9.70
C LEU A 95 -27.12 -0.55 9.51
N ALA A 96 -28.02 -0.17 8.60
CA ALA A 96 -28.38 1.23 8.38
C ALA A 96 -29.03 1.84 9.64
N SER A 97 -29.91 1.10 10.32
CA SER A 97 -30.51 1.53 11.59
C SER A 97 -29.48 1.72 12.71
N GLN A 98 -28.51 0.80 12.82
CA GLN A 98 -27.41 0.92 13.78
C GLN A 98 -26.51 2.13 13.46
N ALA A 99 -26.17 2.32 12.19
CA ALA A 99 -25.39 3.47 11.73
C ALA A 99 -26.08 4.79 12.05
N ALA A 100 -27.39 4.90 11.78
CA ALA A 100 -28.19 6.07 12.14
C ALA A 100 -28.20 6.33 13.65
N GLY A 101 -28.29 5.28 14.47
CA GLY A 101 -28.19 5.39 15.93
C GLY A 101 -26.83 5.91 16.41
N ILE A 102 -25.73 5.44 15.81
CA ILE A 102 -24.37 5.91 16.13
C ILE A 102 -24.21 7.36 15.70
N ALA A 103 -24.66 7.72 14.50
CA ALA A 103 -24.55 9.08 13.97
C ALA A 103 -25.34 10.09 14.83
N ARG A 104 -26.56 9.74 15.28
CA ARG A 104 -27.32 10.55 16.26
C ARG A 104 -26.55 10.75 17.56
N LYS A 105 -25.98 9.69 18.14
CA LYS A 105 -25.17 9.80 19.37
C LYS A 105 -23.93 10.68 19.18
N ARG A 106 -23.30 10.64 18.00
CA ARG A 106 -22.16 11.52 17.67
C ARG A 106 -22.59 12.97 17.56
N ALA A 107 -23.73 13.25 16.92
CA ALA A 107 -24.27 14.60 16.82
C ALA A 107 -24.59 15.20 18.21
N GLU A 108 -25.23 14.43 19.10
CA GLU A 108 -25.50 14.88 20.47
C GLU A 108 -24.20 15.16 21.24
N LYS A 109 -23.21 14.26 21.16
CA LYS A 109 -21.89 14.49 21.80
C LYS A 109 -21.17 15.73 21.25
N ALA A 110 -21.27 15.98 19.95
CA ALA A 110 -20.67 17.16 19.32
C ALA A 110 -21.35 18.46 19.82
N LYS A 111 -22.68 18.44 19.98
CA LYS A 111 -23.45 19.54 20.55
C LYS A 111 -23.09 19.79 22.02
N GLU A 112 -23.03 18.74 22.84
CA GLU A 112 -22.60 18.84 24.24
C GLU A 112 -21.18 19.42 24.36
N ALA A 113 -20.26 18.99 23.50
CA ALA A 113 -18.90 19.52 23.44
C ALA A 113 -18.88 21.01 23.10
N ARG A 114 -19.66 21.46 22.10
CA ARG A 114 -19.80 22.89 21.78
C ARG A 114 -20.33 23.67 22.98
N GLU A 115 -21.41 23.20 23.61
CA GLU A 115 -22.02 23.89 24.76
C GLU A 115 -21.04 23.99 25.94
N SER A 116 -20.22 22.97 26.18
CA SER A 116 -19.19 23.00 27.22
C SER A 116 -18.12 24.06 26.95
N LEU A 117 -17.65 24.16 25.70
CA LEU A 117 -16.65 25.15 25.28
C LEU A 117 -17.21 26.58 25.25
N GLU A 118 -18.49 26.74 24.90
CA GLU A 118 -19.16 28.04 24.95
C GLU A 118 -19.29 28.55 26.40
N LYS A 119 -19.62 27.65 27.34
CA LYS A 119 -19.63 27.99 28.78
C LYS A 119 -18.24 28.40 29.26
N GLU A 120 -17.21 27.60 28.96
CA GLU A 120 -15.82 27.90 29.30
C GLU A 120 -15.36 29.26 28.73
N TRP A 121 -15.76 29.58 27.49
CA TRP A 121 -15.49 30.87 26.88
C TRP A 121 -16.17 32.02 27.62
N THR A 122 -17.45 31.87 27.99
CA THR A 122 -18.17 32.91 28.75
C THR A 122 -17.62 33.11 30.16
N ASP A 123 -17.21 32.03 30.82
CA ASP A 123 -16.64 32.09 32.18
C ASP A 123 -15.25 32.73 32.15
N SER A 124 -14.44 32.41 31.13
CA SER A 124 -13.14 33.04 30.90
C SER A 124 -13.28 34.55 30.63
N GLN A 125 -14.29 34.97 29.86
CA GLN A 125 -14.59 36.39 29.66
C GLN A 125 -14.99 37.10 30.96
N LYS A 126 -15.88 36.50 31.75
CA LYS A 126 -16.37 37.10 33.01
C LYS A 126 -15.28 37.20 34.09
N SER A 127 -14.36 36.24 34.11
CA SER A 127 -13.31 36.19 35.14
C SER A 127 -12.28 37.33 35.00
N GLY A 128 -12.16 37.95 33.82
CA GLY A 128 -11.30 39.11 33.57
C GLY A 128 -9.79 38.89 33.78
N LYS A 129 -9.37 37.65 34.08
CA LYS A 129 -8.00 37.27 34.46
C LYS A 129 -7.25 36.48 33.36
N SER A 130 -7.94 36.10 32.29
CA SER A 130 -7.36 35.28 31.22
C SER A 130 -6.52 36.09 30.24
N SER A 131 -5.38 35.52 29.83
CA SER A 131 -4.50 36.10 28.83
C SER A 131 -5.23 36.28 27.49
N THR A 132 -4.89 37.33 26.72
CA THR A 132 -5.45 37.58 25.38
C THR A 132 -5.23 36.41 24.43
N PHE A 133 -4.13 35.68 24.60
CA PHE A 133 -3.81 34.47 23.84
C PHE A 133 -4.76 33.30 24.17
N GLU A 134 -5.06 33.08 25.45
CA GLU A 134 -5.95 32.00 25.92
C GLU A 134 -7.38 32.21 25.40
N LEU A 135 -7.88 33.46 25.46
CA LEU A 135 -9.20 33.81 24.92
C LEU A 135 -9.29 33.55 23.41
N LYS A 136 -8.21 33.80 22.65
CA LYS A 136 -8.14 33.50 21.21
C LYS A 136 -8.14 31.99 20.95
N GLN A 137 -7.41 31.22 21.75
CA GLN A 137 -7.36 29.76 21.62
C GLN A 137 -8.73 29.12 21.92
N ILE A 138 -9.41 29.54 22.98
CA ILE A 138 -10.76 29.04 23.32
C ILE A 138 -11.75 29.43 22.22
N LYS A 139 -11.70 30.66 21.69
CA LYS A 139 -12.54 31.08 20.55
C LYS A 139 -12.34 30.18 19.33
N ASN A 140 -11.10 29.83 18.99
CA ASN A 140 -10.82 28.93 17.88
C ASN A 140 -11.39 27.52 18.12
N ARG A 141 -11.30 27.01 19.36
CA ARG A 141 -11.90 25.72 19.76
C ARG A 141 -13.43 25.74 19.64
N VAL A 142 -14.09 26.81 20.05
CA VAL A 142 -15.56 26.98 19.89
C VAL A 142 -15.96 26.98 18.41
N MET A 143 -15.19 27.67 17.56
CA MET A 143 -15.46 27.68 16.11
C MET A 143 -15.30 26.29 15.48
N ALA A 144 -14.24 25.56 15.84
CA ALA A 144 -14.04 24.19 15.38
C ALA A 144 -15.16 23.25 15.88
N ALA A 145 -15.60 23.39 17.14
CA ALA A 145 -16.70 22.61 17.70
C ALA A 145 -18.04 22.88 16.99
N ARG A 146 -18.31 24.13 16.58
CA ARG A 146 -19.50 24.48 15.77
C ARG A 146 -19.48 23.82 14.39
N GLN A 147 -18.33 23.80 13.72
CA GLN A 147 -18.19 23.11 12.43
C GLN A 147 -18.40 21.60 12.60
N ALA A 148 -17.79 21.00 13.63
CA ALA A 148 -17.97 19.58 13.94
C ALA A 148 -19.43 19.20 14.25
N GLU A 149 -20.18 20.06 14.95
CA GLU A 149 -21.62 19.86 15.17
C GLU A 149 -22.41 19.91 13.85
N GLN A 150 -22.12 20.86 12.97
CA GLN A 150 -22.78 20.98 11.67
C GLN A 150 -22.52 19.74 10.80
N ASP A 151 -21.29 19.27 10.74
CA ASP A 151 -20.92 18.07 9.98
C ASP A 151 -21.58 16.82 10.57
N ALA A 152 -21.53 16.65 11.90
CA ALA A 152 -22.14 15.51 12.58
C ALA A 152 -23.67 15.48 12.46
N THR A 153 -24.34 16.64 12.48
CA THR A 153 -25.79 16.72 12.28
C THR A 153 -26.20 16.42 10.84
N LEU A 154 -25.39 16.83 9.85
CA LEU A 154 -25.59 16.49 8.45
C LEU A 154 -25.41 14.98 8.21
N GLU A 155 -24.33 14.40 8.74
CA GLU A 155 -24.07 12.94 8.71
C GLU A 155 -25.23 12.17 9.35
N ALA A 156 -25.71 12.60 10.52
CA ALA A 156 -26.85 11.98 11.19
C ALA A 156 -28.11 12.03 10.33
N ARG A 157 -28.39 13.16 9.67
CA ARG A 157 -29.55 13.30 8.77
C ARG A 157 -29.46 12.39 7.55
N GLU A 158 -28.27 12.22 6.98
CA GLU A 158 -28.02 11.30 5.87
C GLU A 158 -28.19 9.84 6.30
N ALA A 159 -27.61 9.45 7.43
CA ALA A 159 -27.72 8.10 7.96
C ALA A 159 -29.18 7.72 8.27
N ILE A 160 -29.98 8.66 8.82
CA ILE A 160 -31.42 8.44 9.06
C ILE A 160 -32.17 8.24 7.74
N ARG A 161 -31.91 9.08 6.73
CA ARG A 161 -32.55 8.93 5.41
C ARG A 161 -32.25 7.57 4.77
N GLU A 162 -31.00 7.10 4.85
CA GLU A 162 -30.63 5.78 4.31
C GLU A 162 -31.26 4.64 5.12
N ALA A 163 -31.35 4.77 6.46
CA ALA A 163 -32.03 3.80 7.30
C ALA A 163 -33.53 3.70 6.97
N ASP A 164 -34.21 4.84 6.80
CA ASP A 164 -35.62 4.89 6.41
C ASP A 164 -35.84 4.30 5.01
N LYS A 165 -34.95 4.60 4.06
CA LYS A 165 -34.99 4.00 2.72
C LYS A 165 -34.83 2.48 2.77
N ALA A 166 -33.83 1.99 3.49
CA ALA A 166 -33.59 0.55 3.65
C ALA A 166 -34.78 -0.15 4.33
N ARG A 167 -35.38 0.49 5.33
CA ARG A 167 -36.57 -0.01 6.02
C ARG A 167 -37.78 -0.09 5.09
N GLN A 168 -38.05 0.96 4.32
CA GLN A 168 -39.14 0.97 3.34
C GLN A 168 -38.97 -0.11 2.27
N LEU A 169 -37.73 -0.37 1.82
CA LEU A 169 -37.45 -1.45 0.87
C LEU A 169 -37.76 -2.82 1.45
N THR A 170 -37.42 -3.05 2.72
CA THR A 170 -37.76 -4.30 3.42
C THR A 170 -39.25 -4.45 3.69
N GLU A 171 -39.93 -3.40 4.16
CA GLU A 171 -41.37 -3.44 4.50
C GLU A 171 -42.27 -3.55 3.28
N LYS A 172 -41.93 -2.88 2.17
CA LYS A 172 -42.71 -2.89 0.92
C LYS A 172 -42.41 -4.11 0.04
N GLY A 173 -41.48 -4.99 0.44
CA GLY A 173 -41.10 -6.16 -0.34
C GLY A 173 -40.40 -5.85 -1.67
N MET A 174 -39.89 -4.62 -1.86
CA MET A 174 -39.26 -4.17 -3.12
C MET A 174 -37.76 -4.49 -3.19
N TYR A 175 -37.27 -5.41 -2.35
CA TYR A 175 -35.85 -5.75 -2.28
C TYR A 175 -35.36 -6.49 -3.53
N VAL A 176 -36.20 -7.32 -4.16
CA VAL A 176 -35.85 -8.05 -5.38
C VAL A 176 -35.68 -7.09 -6.57
N SER A 177 -36.55 -6.09 -6.70
CA SER A 177 -36.47 -5.11 -7.79
C SER A 177 -35.28 -4.16 -7.62
N ASP A 178 -34.98 -3.72 -6.40
CA ASP A 178 -33.79 -2.91 -6.08
C ASP A 178 -32.50 -3.68 -6.37
N TYR A 179 -32.44 -4.96 -5.97
CA TYR A 179 -31.29 -5.83 -6.24
C TYR A 179 -31.05 -6.05 -7.74
N ASN A 180 -32.12 -6.33 -8.50
CA ASN A 180 -32.03 -6.51 -9.95
C ASN A 180 -31.67 -5.20 -10.67
N ALA A 181 -32.15 -4.06 -10.18
CA ALA A 181 -31.77 -2.74 -10.70
C ALA A 181 -30.28 -2.46 -10.48
N GLN A 182 -29.75 -2.77 -9.27
CA GLN A 182 -28.32 -2.64 -8.96
C GLN A 182 -27.45 -3.56 -9.82
N LEU A 183 -27.87 -4.81 -10.03
CA LEU A 183 -27.18 -5.72 -10.94
C LEU A 183 -27.16 -5.19 -12.38
N LYS A 184 -28.28 -4.62 -12.86
CA LYS A 184 -28.34 -4.02 -14.20
C LYS A 184 -27.41 -2.82 -14.31
N GLU A 185 -27.37 -1.97 -13.28
CA GLU A 185 -26.48 -0.81 -13.23
C GLU A 185 -25.00 -1.24 -13.20
N GLN A 186 -24.63 -2.25 -12.40
CA GLN A 186 -23.28 -2.80 -12.38
C GLN A 186 -22.86 -3.39 -13.73
N LYS A 187 -23.76 -4.15 -14.39
CA LYS A 187 -23.52 -4.66 -15.74
C LYS A 187 -23.37 -3.53 -16.77
N GLN A 188 -24.17 -2.48 -16.66
CA GLN A 188 -24.05 -1.30 -17.54
C GLN A 188 -22.75 -0.53 -17.30
N ARG A 189 -22.31 -0.37 -16.04
CA ARG A 189 -21.02 0.24 -15.72
C ARG A 189 -19.85 -0.59 -16.24
N ALA A 190 -19.86 -1.91 -16.00
CA ALA A 190 -18.86 -2.82 -16.55
C ALA A 190 -18.82 -2.80 -18.09
N ALA A 191 -19.97 -2.74 -18.75
CA ALA A 191 -20.05 -2.60 -20.21
C ALA A 191 -19.54 -1.23 -20.70
N THR A 192 -19.75 -0.17 -19.92
CA THR A 192 -19.24 1.19 -20.22
C THR A 192 -17.72 1.26 -20.05
N ASP A 193 -17.18 0.66 -18.98
CA ASP A 193 -15.74 0.60 -18.72
C ASP A 193 -15.01 -0.27 -19.77
N GLN A 194 -15.66 -1.34 -20.25
CA GLN A 194 -15.17 -2.15 -21.37
C GLN A 194 -15.23 -1.42 -22.73
N SER A 195 -16.21 -0.54 -22.95
CA SER A 195 -16.29 0.26 -24.19
C SER A 195 -15.39 1.51 -24.16
N GLN A 196 -15.03 2.02 -22.98
CA GLN A 196 -13.99 3.05 -22.83
C GLN A 196 -12.58 2.48 -23.01
N SER A 197 -12.32 1.23 -22.61
CA SER A 197 -11.05 0.54 -22.91
C SER A 197 -10.94 0.04 -24.36
N ALA A 198 -12.06 -0.06 -25.10
CA ALA A 198 -12.08 -0.38 -26.54
C ALA A 198 -12.07 0.86 -27.47
N SER A 199 -12.05 2.08 -26.93
CA SER A 199 -11.98 3.33 -27.71
C SER A 199 -10.66 4.08 -27.48
N VAL A 200 -9.54 3.40 -27.67
CA VAL A 200 -8.17 3.96 -27.61
C VAL A 200 -7.80 4.67 -28.93
N ASP A 201 -8.72 5.49 -29.47
CA ASP A 201 -8.44 6.32 -30.65
C ASP A 201 -9.27 7.63 -30.64
N ARG A 202 -9.53 8.19 -29.46
CA ARG A 202 -10.01 9.57 -29.36
C ARG A 202 -8.91 10.47 -28.80
N PRO A 203 -8.53 11.55 -29.50
CA PRO A 203 -7.56 12.49 -28.98
C PRO A 203 -8.09 13.11 -27.69
N TYR A 204 -7.19 13.16 -26.71
CA TYR A 204 -7.35 13.61 -25.33
C TYR A 204 -7.95 15.03 -25.20
N GLU A 205 -7.98 15.83 -26.27
CA GLU A 205 -8.57 17.17 -26.31
C GLU A 205 -10.09 17.22 -26.05
N SER A 206 -10.83 16.14 -26.32
CA SER A 206 -12.30 16.16 -26.25
C SER A 206 -12.91 15.98 -24.85
N VAL A 207 -12.11 15.74 -23.81
CA VAL A 207 -12.59 15.38 -22.46
C VAL A 207 -12.46 16.55 -21.47
N LEU A 208 -11.84 17.66 -21.84
CA LEU A 208 -11.66 18.81 -20.96
C LEU A 208 -12.52 20.00 -21.45
N PRO A 209 -13.54 20.44 -20.70
CA PRO A 209 -14.11 21.76 -20.90
C PRO A 209 -13.12 22.79 -20.33
N LEU A 210 -12.10 23.11 -21.12
CA LEU A 210 -11.18 24.20 -20.81
C LEU A 210 -11.90 25.51 -21.08
N THR A 211 -12.24 26.22 -20.02
CA THR A 211 -12.73 27.60 -20.08
C THR A 211 -11.66 28.51 -20.65
N ASP A 212 -12.08 29.44 -21.51
CA ASP A 212 -11.26 30.38 -22.27
C ASP A 212 -10.43 31.33 -21.37
N ASN A 213 -9.14 31.06 -21.19
CA ASN A 213 -8.10 32.11 -21.06
C ASN A 213 -6.67 31.55 -20.91
N TRP A 214 -6.11 30.96 -21.97
CA TRP A 214 -4.66 30.71 -21.99
C TRP A 214 -3.95 31.11 -23.30
N ALA A 215 -4.65 31.76 -24.23
CA ALA A 215 -4.14 32.12 -25.56
C ALA A 215 -3.12 33.28 -25.59
N ALA A 216 -2.28 33.45 -24.57
CA ALA A 216 -1.30 34.54 -24.49
C ALA A 216 0.13 34.11 -24.15
N LEU A 217 0.50 32.82 -24.30
CA LEU A 217 1.90 32.40 -24.24
C LEU A 217 2.23 31.43 -25.40
N GLY A 218 2.66 32.02 -26.52
CA GLY A 218 3.69 31.46 -27.39
C GLY A 218 3.40 30.14 -28.10
N ARG A 219 2.84 30.24 -29.32
CA ARG A 219 2.97 29.20 -30.36
C ARG A 219 4.46 28.90 -30.65
N LYS A 220 4.99 27.86 -30.01
CA LYS A 220 6.05 26.97 -30.54
C LYS A 220 6.08 25.70 -29.67
N ASN A 221 5.40 24.65 -30.15
CA ASN A 221 5.58 23.22 -29.85
C ASN A 221 6.47 22.83 -28.65
N ASN A 222 6.01 23.11 -27.44
CA ASN A 222 6.28 22.32 -26.25
C ASN A 222 5.47 22.95 -25.12
N ASP A 223 4.28 22.40 -24.89
CA ASP A 223 3.58 22.66 -23.65
C ASP A 223 4.43 22.02 -22.54
N LEU A 224 5.29 22.81 -21.89
CA LEU A 224 6.22 22.37 -20.85
C LEU A 224 5.49 21.79 -19.62
N ILE A 225 4.19 22.07 -19.50
CA ILE A 225 3.32 21.53 -18.45
C ILE A 225 2.84 20.12 -18.83
N LEU A 226 2.53 19.87 -20.10
CA LEU A 226 2.10 18.55 -20.59
C LEU A 226 3.26 17.64 -20.97
N ASN A 227 4.38 18.21 -21.42
CA ASN A 227 5.61 17.55 -21.85
C ASN A 227 6.82 18.25 -21.21
N PRO A 228 7.05 18.08 -19.90
CA PRO A 228 8.29 18.52 -19.30
C PRO A 228 9.47 17.84 -20.02
N PRO A 229 10.59 18.54 -20.27
CA PRO A 229 11.76 17.92 -20.89
C PRO A 229 12.24 16.75 -20.02
N ALA A 230 12.37 15.57 -20.63
CA ALA A 230 12.87 14.39 -19.93
C ALA A 230 14.21 14.71 -19.27
N ALA A 231 14.38 14.32 -18.00
CA ALA A 231 15.60 14.56 -17.26
C ALA A 231 16.80 13.98 -18.04
N ALA A 232 17.90 14.74 -18.13
CA ALA A 232 19.10 14.29 -18.83
C ALA A 232 19.62 12.99 -18.19
N CYS A 233 19.83 11.96 -19.01
CA CYS A 233 20.34 10.68 -18.55
C CYS A 233 21.81 10.78 -18.16
N ILE A 234 22.10 10.75 -16.85
CA ILE A 234 23.47 10.75 -16.32
C ILE A 234 23.86 9.30 -16.00
N THR A 235 24.80 8.75 -16.77
CA THR A 235 25.38 7.43 -16.54
C THR A 235 26.53 7.53 -15.54
N ALA A 236 26.62 6.57 -14.62
CA ALA A 236 27.71 6.48 -13.65
C ALA A 236 28.88 5.64 -14.18
N PHE A 237 28.58 4.61 -14.99
CA PHE A 237 29.57 3.75 -15.63
C PHE A 237 29.01 3.17 -16.92
N GLU A 238 29.81 3.18 -17.98
CA GLU A 238 29.48 2.54 -19.26
C GLU A 238 30.76 1.88 -19.78
N GLY A 239 30.78 0.55 -19.80
CA GLY A 239 31.99 -0.19 -20.18
C GLY A 239 31.81 -1.70 -20.09
N THR A 240 32.86 -2.43 -20.43
CA THR A 240 32.92 -3.89 -20.26
C THR A 240 33.40 -4.20 -18.85
N ASP A 241 32.64 -5.02 -18.12
CA ASP A 241 33.01 -5.42 -16.75
C ASP A 241 34.16 -6.43 -16.79
N GLU A 242 35.28 -6.12 -16.16
CA GLU A 242 36.51 -6.95 -16.17
C GLU A 242 36.30 -8.34 -15.56
N ALA A 243 35.33 -8.51 -14.66
CA ALA A 243 35.06 -9.78 -13.99
C ALA A 243 34.20 -10.75 -14.83
N THR A 244 33.38 -10.24 -15.75
CA THR A 244 32.40 -11.05 -16.50
C THR A 244 32.55 -10.95 -18.01
N GLY A 245 33.33 -9.99 -18.52
CA GLY A 245 33.47 -9.72 -19.96
C GLY A 245 32.19 -9.21 -20.61
N GLN A 246 31.16 -8.88 -19.84
CA GLN A 246 29.86 -8.44 -20.33
C GLN A 246 29.76 -6.92 -20.34
N LEU A 247 28.98 -6.38 -21.29
CA LEU A 247 28.69 -4.96 -21.36
C LEU A 247 27.82 -4.56 -20.16
N ARG A 248 28.31 -3.58 -19.40
CA ARG A 248 27.69 -3.04 -18.19
C ARG A 248 27.41 -1.56 -18.34
N LYS A 249 26.17 -1.17 -18.07
CA LYS A 249 25.72 0.23 -18.02
C LYS A 249 25.05 0.47 -16.68
N ASP A 250 25.63 1.36 -15.88
CA ASP A 250 25.10 1.78 -14.58
C ASP A 250 24.64 3.23 -14.65
N LEU A 251 23.45 3.50 -14.14
CA LEU A 251 22.92 4.85 -13.99
C LEU A 251 23.38 5.49 -12.68
N GLN A 252 23.35 6.82 -12.63
CA GLN A 252 23.62 7.56 -11.40
C GLN A 252 22.56 7.30 -10.33
N LYS A 253 23.01 7.17 -9.07
CA LYS A 253 22.15 7.11 -7.90
C LYS A 253 21.24 8.32 -7.83
N GLN A 254 19.95 8.07 -7.64
CA GLN A 254 18.95 9.11 -7.41
C GLN A 254 18.20 8.83 -6.12
N PHE A 255 17.75 9.92 -5.49
CA PHE A 255 16.93 9.87 -4.30
C PHE A 255 15.53 9.34 -4.64
N LEU A 256 15.01 8.44 -3.81
CA LEU A 256 13.69 7.84 -3.98
C LEU A 256 12.72 8.29 -2.90
N PHE A 257 13.07 8.05 -1.64
CA PHE A 257 12.26 8.45 -0.51
C PHE A 257 13.08 8.65 0.76
N THR A 258 12.44 9.27 1.74
CA THR A 258 12.95 9.35 3.10
C THR A 258 11.85 9.09 4.11
N HIS A 259 12.20 8.48 5.23
CA HIS A 259 11.24 8.16 6.28
C HIS A 259 11.81 8.52 7.65
N THR A 260 10.96 9.04 8.53
CA THR A 260 11.29 9.34 9.92
C THR A 260 10.07 9.07 10.79
N ASP A 261 10.20 8.13 11.72
CA ASP A 261 9.16 7.85 12.71
C ASP A 261 8.92 9.10 13.58
N GLU A 262 7.66 9.43 13.83
CA GLU A 262 7.19 10.51 14.71
C GLU A 262 7.86 10.46 16.08
N ARG A 263 8.16 9.25 16.59
CA ARG A 263 8.82 9.03 17.89
C ARG A 263 10.27 9.48 17.92
N LEU A 264 10.96 9.38 16.79
CA LEU A 264 12.38 9.71 16.66
C LEU A 264 12.60 11.16 16.22
N ARG A 265 11.57 11.83 15.69
CA ARG A 265 11.59 13.22 15.22
C ARG A 265 12.16 14.22 16.27
N PRO A 266 11.83 14.14 17.58
CA PRO A 266 12.43 15.04 18.58
C PRO A 266 13.93 14.86 18.78
N PHE A 267 14.45 13.65 18.54
CA PHE A 267 15.86 13.31 18.74
C PHE A 267 16.71 13.60 17.49
N LEU A 268 16.09 13.55 16.30
CA LEU A 268 16.76 13.71 15.01
C LEU A 268 16.82 15.16 14.50
N LYS A 269 16.20 16.12 15.22
CA LYS A 269 16.03 17.51 14.81
C LYS A 269 15.40 17.60 13.41
N ASP A 270 16.22 17.72 12.37
CA ASP A 270 15.83 17.88 10.96
C ASP A 270 16.49 16.85 10.03
N LYS A 271 17.25 15.89 10.57
CA LYS A 271 17.85 14.84 9.74
C LYS A 271 16.87 13.69 9.53
N PRO A 272 16.72 13.19 8.30
CA PRO A 272 15.90 12.02 8.08
C PRO A 272 16.51 10.79 8.73
N TYR A 273 15.68 9.96 9.36
CA TYR A 273 16.11 8.70 9.97
C TYR A 273 16.59 7.68 8.92
N LEU A 274 15.76 7.48 7.88
CA LEU A 274 16.02 6.58 6.77
C LEU A 274 16.03 7.39 5.47
N ARG A 275 17.07 7.20 4.66
CA ARG A 275 17.18 7.71 3.30
C ARG A 275 17.37 6.55 2.34
N CYS A 276 16.51 6.46 1.33
CA CYS A 276 16.59 5.45 0.29
C CYS A 276 17.02 6.10 -1.02
N GLU A 277 18.11 5.60 -1.58
CA GLU A 277 18.59 5.97 -2.92
C GLU A 277 18.60 4.73 -3.81
N GLY A 278 18.33 4.92 -5.09
CA GLY A 278 18.28 3.82 -6.04
C GLY A 278 18.98 4.14 -7.35
N TYR A 279 19.33 3.11 -8.10
CA TYR A 279 19.76 3.21 -9.49
C TYR A 279 19.50 1.91 -10.24
N PHE A 280 19.42 2.00 -11.56
CA PHE A 280 19.36 0.82 -12.42
C PHE A 280 20.72 0.50 -13.04
N SER A 281 20.99 -0.80 -13.15
CA SER A 281 22.16 -1.38 -13.78
C SER A 281 21.74 -2.39 -14.84
N ALA A 282 22.41 -2.41 -15.98
CA ALA A 282 22.22 -3.39 -17.05
C ALA A 282 23.52 -4.15 -17.25
N VAL A 283 23.48 -5.47 -17.12
CA VAL A 283 24.63 -6.37 -17.31
C VAL A 283 24.19 -7.55 -18.16
N GLY A 284 24.83 -7.77 -19.31
CA GLY A 284 24.57 -8.96 -20.13
C GLY A 284 23.12 -9.12 -20.61
N GLY A 285 22.39 -8.01 -20.77
CA GLY A 285 20.96 -8.00 -21.14
C GLY A 285 19.98 -8.17 -19.97
N TYR A 286 20.46 -8.54 -18.78
CA TYR A 286 19.70 -8.48 -17.54
C TYR A 286 19.75 -7.09 -16.94
N ARG A 287 18.68 -6.71 -16.23
CA ARG A 287 18.58 -5.42 -15.58
C ARG A 287 18.30 -5.61 -14.09
N PHE A 288 18.90 -4.76 -13.30
CA PHE A 288 18.87 -4.82 -11.85
C PHE A 288 18.53 -3.44 -11.31
N LEU A 289 17.62 -3.39 -10.34
CA LEU A 289 17.37 -2.24 -9.49
C LEU A 289 18.21 -2.41 -8.23
N THR A 290 19.12 -1.49 -7.97
CA THR A 290 19.86 -1.46 -6.71
C THR A 290 19.27 -0.38 -5.82
N LEU A 291 18.89 -0.76 -4.59
CA LEU A 291 18.43 0.16 -3.55
C LEU A 291 19.46 0.20 -2.42
N GLU A 292 19.77 1.42 -1.98
CA GLU A 292 20.69 1.73 -0.90
C GLU A 292 19.90 2.44 0.22
N PHE A 293 19.69 1.73 1.32
CA PHE A 293 19.03 2.24 2.51
C PHE A 293 20.10 2.72 3.48
N THR A 294 20.10 4.01 3.77
CA THR A 294 21.03 4.64 4.71
C THR A 294 20.27 5.08 5.95
N PHE A 295 20.65 4.53 7.09
CA PHE A 295 20.13 4.89 8.41
C PHE A 295 21.12 5.80 9.13
N ALA A 296 20.59 6.85 9.74
CA ALA A 296 21.38 7.83 10.50
C ALA A 296 21.79 7.36 11.90
N TYR A 297 21.44 6.13 12.29
CA TYR A 297 21.70 5.62 13.64
C TYR A 297 22.03 4.11 13.66
N PRO A 298 23.02 3.66 14.44
CA PRO A 298 23.49 2.27 14.47
C PRO A 298 22.46 1.27 15.01
N ASN A 299 21.60 1.68 15.95
CA ASN A 299 20.58 0.77 16.53
C ASN A 299 19.51 0.34 15.52
N ALA A 300 19.49 0.91 14.31
CA ALA A 300 18.63 0.45 13.22
C ALA A 300 18.86 -1.04 12.92
N ARG A 301 20.07 -1.57 13.11
CA ARG A 301 20.34 -3.00 12.89
C ARG A 301 19.57 -3.91 13.84
N GLU A 302 19.39 -3.50 15.09
CA GLU A 302 18.64 -4.29 16.08
C GLU A 302 17.13 -4.22 15.85
N ALA A 303 16.63 -3.07 15.39
CA ALA A 303 15.20 -2.86 15.13
C ALA A 303 14.73 -3.52 13.81
N TYR A 304 15.54 -3.41 12.76
CA TYR A 304 15.20 -3.87 11.40
C TYR A 304 15.81 -5.23 11.06
N GLY A 305 16.94 -5.59 11.68
CA GLY A 305 17.64 -6.83 11.40
C GLY A 305 18.38 -6.80 10.05
N PHE A 306 18.11 -7.78 9.19
CA PHE A 306 18.76 -7.95 7.88
C PHE A 306 17.74 -8.16 6.76
N ILE A 307 18.17 -8.00 5.51
CA ILE A 307 17.34 -8.30 4.34
C ILE A 307 17.76 -9.68 3.82
N GLU A 308 16.84 -10.64 3.87
CA GLU A 308 17.06 -12.00 3.40
C GLU A 308 17.19 -12.08 1.87
N LYS A 309 17.89 -13.11 1.39
CA LYS A 309 17.93 -13.45 -0.03
C LYS A 309 16.55 -13.94 -0.47
N GLY A 310 16.02 -13.38 -1.56
CA GLY A 310 14.68 -13.67 -2.04
C GLY A 310 13.58 -12.90 -1.32
N SER A 311 13.92 -12.02 -0.38
CA SER A 311 13.00 -11.08 0.25
C SER A 311 12.27 -10.26 -0.82
N VAL A 312 10.96 -10.11 -0.65
CA VAL A 312 10.10 -9.45 -1.62
C VAL A 312 10.14 -7.95 -1.35
N LEU A 313 10.29 -7.17 -2.41
CA LEU A 313 10.05 -5.74 -2.46
C LEU A 313 8.75 -5.52 -3.22
N THR A 314 7.74 -4.99 -2.55
CA THR A 314 6.45 -4.69 -3.18
C THR A 314 6.35 -3.20 -3.45
N ILE A 315 6.34 -2.83 -4.73
CA ILE A 315 6.16 -1.46 -5.20
C ILE A 315 4.67 -1.29 -5.52
N LYS A 316 3.99 -0.41 -4.79
CA LYS A 316 2.60 -0.02 -5.03
C LYS A 316 2.57 1.14 -6.01
N LEU A 317 1.81 0.99 -7.08
CA LEU A 317 1.64 2.00 -8.10
C LEU A 317 0.40 2.85 -7.82
N LEU A 318 0.37 4.09 -8.30
CA LEU A 318 -0.77 5.02 -8.10
C LEU A 318 -2.07 4.51 -8.72
N ASN A 319 -1.98 3.64 -9.73
CA ASN A 319 -3.14 3.00 -10.37
C ASN A 319 -3.73 1.83 -9.55
N GLY A 320 -3.13 1.47 -8.41
CA GLY A 320 -3.55 0.35 -7.56
C GLY A 320 -2.90 -0.99 -7.91
N ASP A 321 -2.03 -1.05 -8.91
CA ASP A 321 -1.23 -2.25 -9.22
C ASP A 321 -0.06 -2.41 -8.24
N PHE A 322 0.52 -3.62 -8.24
CA PHE A 322 1.66 -3.96 -7.40
C PHE A 322 2.75 -4.70 -8.20
N VAL A 323 3.99 -4.24 -8.10
CA VAL A 323 5.17 -4.92 -8.67
C VAL A 323 5.97 -5.55 -7.54
N ASN A 324 6.10 -6.88 -7.58
CA ASN A 324 6.89 -7.63 -6.61
C ASN A 324 8.26 -8.00 -7.22
N LEU A 325 9.33 -7.46 -6.65
CA LEU A 325 10.71 -7.82 -6.97
C LEU A 325 11.29 -8.69 -5.86
N ARG A 326 12.22 -9.59 -6.16
CA ARG A 326 12.86 -10.47 -5.16
C ARG A 326 14.34 -10.13 -5.04
N SER A 327 14.86 -9.99 -3.83
CA SER A 327 16.28 -9.67 -3.63
C SER A 327 17.18 -10.79 -4.15
N GLY A 328 18.28 -10.45 -4.83
CA GLY A 328 19.23 -11.43 -5.33
C GLY A 328 20.26 -11.88 -4.28
N THR A 329 20.54 -11.04 -3.29
CA THR A 329 21.43 -11.34 -2.16
C THR A 329 20.78 -11.04 -0.82
N MET A 330 21.31 -11.72 0.20
CA MET A 330 21.14 -11.33 1.58
C MET A 330 22.11 -10.19 1.92
N ASP A 331 21.65 -9.19 2.65
CA ASP A 331 22.50 -8.12 3.18
C ASP A 331 22.20 -7.87 4.67
N GLN A 332 23.26 -7.87 5.47
CA GLN A 332 23.21 -7.68 6.92
C GLN A 332 23.44 -6.23 7.36
N GLY A 333 23.71 -5.33 6.40
CA GLY A 333 23.99 -3.92 6.64
C GLY A 333 25.44 -3.69 7.07
N ARG A 334 26.07 -2.68 6.47
CA ARG A 334 27.43 -2.27 6.78
C ARG A 334 27.41 -0.96 7.56
N TYR A 335 27.99 -0.98 8.75
CA TYR A 335 28.14 0.22 9.57
C TYR A 335 29.46 0.93 9.24
N ASP A 336 29.37 2.22 8.95
CA ASP A 336 30.50 3.12 8.75
C ASP A 336 30.74 3.92 10.04
N ILE A 337 31.86 3.66 10.70
CA ILE A 337 32.22 4.27 11.99
C ILE A 337 32.53 5.76 11.83
N ASP A 338 33.07 6.17 10.67
CA ASP A 338 33.49 7.55 10.45
C ASP A 338 32.30 8.48 10.21
N ARG A 339 31.25 7.93 9.58
CA ARG A 339 30.04 8.69 9.22
C ARG A 339 28.87 8.45 10.18
N ASP A 340 28.99 7.46 11.06
CA ASP A 340 27.91 6.98 11.93
C ASP A 340 26.64 6.61 11.13
N LEU A 341 26.84 5.94 9.99
CA LEU A 341 25.78 5.54 9.06
C LEU A 341 25.74 4.03 8.92
N LEU A 342 24.54 3.46 8.99
CA LEU A 342 24.31 2.06 8.65
C LEU A 342 23.70 1.99 7.25
N THR A 343 24.40 1.32 6.33
CA THR A 343 23.98 1.22 4.93
C THR A 343 23.66 -0.23 4.57
N TYR A 344 22.47 -0.45 4.01
CA TYR A 344 22.07 -1.69 3.36
C TYR A 344 22.03 -1.47 1.85
N ARG A 345 22.66 -2.34 1.08
CA ARG A 345 22.63 -2.37 -0.38
C ARG A 345 22.03 -3.68 -0.86
N VAL A 346 20.89 -3.59 -1.51
CA VAL A 346 20.18 -4.74 -2.06
C VAL A 346 19.95 -4.54 -3.54
N TYR A 347 20.22 -5.58 -4.33
CA TYR A 347 19.88 -5.60 -5.75
C TYR A 347 18.70 -6.52 -6.03
N TYR A 348 17.85 -6.07 -6.93
CA TYR A 348 16.62 -6.72 -7.33
C TYR A 348 16.66 -6.92 -8.86
N PRO A 349 16.75 -8.15 -9.38
CA PRO A 349 16.58 -8.42 -10.80
C PRO A 349 15.17 -8.01 -11.24
N VAL A 350 15.08 -7.27 -12.35
CA VAL A 350 13.83 -6.75 -12.89
C VAL A 350 13.60 -7.36 -14.27
N SER A 351 12.43 -7.97 -14.46
CA SER A 351 12.02 -8.54 -15.76
C SER A 351 11.50 -7.45 -16.71
N ARG A 352 11.50 -7.74 -18.03
CA ARG A 352 10.98 -6.82 -19.05
C ARG A 352 9.51 -6.43 -18.83
N GLY A 353 8.67 -7.37 -18.39
CA GLY A 353 7.27 -7.08 -18.09
C GLY A 353 7.09 -6.10 -16.93
N GLN A 354 7.86 -6.30 -15.85
CA GLN A 354 7.84 -5.40 -14.69
C GLN A 354 8.37 -4.01 -15.03
N MET A 355 9.38 -3.91 -15.89
CA MET A 355 9.87 -2.61 -16.36
C MET A 355 8.84 -1.83 -17.17
N ASN A 356 8.08 -2.50 -18.04
CA ASN A 356 7.05 -1.83 -18.83
C ASN A 356 5.96 -1.25 -17.92
N LEU A 357 5.59 -1.97 -16.87
CA LEU A 357 4.63 -1.51 -15.87
C LEU A 357 5.18 -0.29 -15.08
N LEU A 358 6.43 -0.39 -14.60
CA LEU A 358 7.10 0.71 -13.88
C LEU A 358 7.42 1.93 -14.76
N ARG A 359 7.39 1.79 -16.09
CA ARG A 359 7.60 2.88 -17.05
C ARG A 359 6.32 3.65 -17.35
N GLN A 360 5.17 2.99 -17.30
CA GLN A 360 3.88 3.58 -17.69
C GLN A 360 3.15 4.22 -16.51
N THR A 361 3.49 3.83 -15.29
CA THR A 361 2.76 4.25 -14.10
C THR A 361 3.74 4.73 -13.01
N GLU A 362 3.34 5.80 -12.35
CA GLU A 362 4.02 6.37 -11.19
C GLU A 362 3.85 5.51 -9.92
N VAL A 363 4.83 5.59 -9.03
CA VAL A 363 4.90 4.80 -7.80
C VAL A 363 4.40 5.59 -6.60
N ASP A 364 3.52 4.99 -5.80
CA ASP A 364 2.92 5.60 -4.60
C ASP A 364 3.73 5.24 -3.33
N ALA A 365 3.91 3.95 -3.09
CA ALA A 365 4.55 3.45 -1.88
C ALA A 365 5.41 2.20 -2.15
N ILE A 366 6.41 1.99 -1.32
CA ILE A 366 7.30 0.83 -1.39
C ILE A 366 7.26 0.10 -0.06
N ARG A 367 6.89 -1.19 -0.11
CA ARG A 367 6.93 -2.09 1.03
C ARG A 367 8.17 -2.96 0.96
N VAL A 368 8.99 -2.85 2.00
CA VAL A 368 10.24 -3.60 2.18
C VAL A 368 10.03 -4.64 3.26
N PHE A 369 10.46 -5.88 2.99
CA PHE A 369 10.44 -6.98 3.96
C PHE A 369 11.83 -7.13 4.58
N TRP A 370 11.89 -6.86 5.87
CA TRP A 370 13.03 -7.03 6.75
C TRP A 370 12.90 -8.36 7.52
N SER A 371 13.97 -8.82 8.18
CA SER A 371 13.90 -10.02 9.02
C SER A 371 13.00 -9.81 10.26
N SER A 372 12.86 -8.56 10.73
CA SER A 372 11.98 -8.24 11.87
C SER A 372 10.50 -8.05 11.49
N GLY A 373 10.19 -7.91 10.20
CA GLY A 373 8.83 -7.65 9.73
C GLY A 373 8.78 -6.94 8.38
N TYR A 374 7.70 -6.22 8.09
CA TYR A 374 7.60 -5.40 6.88
C TYR A 374 7.33 -3.95 7.25
N GLU A 375 7.91 -3.04 6.47
CA GLU A 375 7.60 -1.62 6.55
C GLU A 375 7.20 -1.08 5.19
N GLU A 376 6.29 -0.12 5.20
CA GLU A 376 5.78 0.54 4.00
C GLU A 376 6.18 2.02 4.06
N TYR A 377 6.84 2.48 3.01
CA TYR A 377 7.37 3.83 2.88
C TYR A 377 6.70 4.55 1.72
N GLU A 378 6.27 5.78 1.96
CA GLU A 378 5.73 6.66 0.92
C GLU A 378 6.86 7.16 0.01
N VAL A 379 6.64 7.14 -1.30
CA VAL A 379 7.64 7.58 -2.28
C VAL A 379 7.45 9.06 -2.59
N TYR A 380 8.52 9.84 -2.48
CA TYR A 380 8.48 11.27 -2.82
C TYR A 380 8.84 11.54 -4.28
N GLN A 381 9.75 10.75 -4.85
CA GLN A 381 10.15 10.90 -6.25
C GLN A 381 9.39 9.93 -7.15
N LEU A 382 8.19 10.35 -7.58
CA LEU A 382 7.28 9.55 -8.40
C LEU A 382 7.89 9.17 -9.77
N ASP A 383 8.67 10.08 -10.36
CA ASP A 383 9.26 9.92 -11.70
C ASP A 383 10.54 9.08 -11.73
N PHE A 384 11.03 8.62 -10.58
CA PHE A 384 12.32 7.93 -10.49
C PHE A 384 12.41 6.75 -11.46
N PHE A 385 11.39 5.88 -11.45
CA PHE A 385 11.37 4.68 -12.27
C PHE A 385 11.23 5.00 -13.75
N ILE A 386 10.36 5.96 -14.10
CA ILE A 386 10.10 6.39 -15.48
C ILE A 386 11.40 6.94 -16.11
N ASN A 387 12.08 7.83 -15.40
CA ASN A 387 13.32 8.45 -15.87
C ASN A 387 14.45 7.43 -16.00
N GLN A 388 14.70 6.62 -14.96
CA GLN A 388 15.80 5.66 -14.96
C GLN A 388 15.58 4.54 -15.99
N ILE A 389 14.36 4.02 -16.12
CA ILE A 389 14.04 2.99 -17.12
C ILE A 389 14.11 3.57 -18.54
N GLY A 390 13.75 4.84 -18.73
CA GLY A 390 13.95 5.55 -19.99
C GLY A 390 15.42 5.64 -20.40
N CYS A 391 16.32 5.85 -19.43
CA CYS A 391 17.75 6.04 -19.67
C CYS A 391 18.55 4.74 -19.89
N ILE A 392 18.06 3.61 -19.37
CA ILE A 392 18.77 2.32 -19.46
C ILE A 392 18.39 1.49 -20.70
N ASN A 393 17.32 1.86 -21.39
CA ASN A 393 16.81 1.11 -22.55
C ASN A 393 17.48 1.47 -23.87
#